data_AF-A0A9X8YRF7-F1
#
_entry.id   AF-A0A9X8YRF7-F1
#
_cell.length_a   1.000
_cell.length_b   1.000
_cell.length_c   1.000
_cell.angle_alpha   90.00
_cell.angle_beta   90.00
_cell.angle_gamma   90.00
#
_symmetry.space_group_name_H-M   'P 1'
#
loop_
_entity.id
_entity.type
_entity.pdbx_description
1 polymer ?
#
loop_
_entity_poly.entity_id
_entity_poly.type
_entity_poly.pdbx_seq_one_letter_code
_entity_poly.pdbx_strand_id
1 'polypeptide(L)'
;RSEFQISLNQSLNNFGSVYLSGTQRDYWGRSGTQRTYTAGYNTSIYGVNYGVNVSQSKNSDSNNKADKRLSLNVSVPLSRFLAGNTYAGYNMNMNYAMNTDQDHNTSQQMGVSGTAMSDNQLSYNLSQSTANHGQGYGGNLSATYNGSAGSVTGGYNYSNNQR
;
A
#
# COMPACT_ATOMS: atom_id res chain seq x y z
N ARG A 1 -19.40 -15.11 -21.91
CA ARG A 1 -18.34 -14.64 -20.97
C ARG A 1 -17.06 -14.42 -21.75
N SER A 2 -16.39 -13.31 -21.51
CA SER A 2 -15.07 -13.02 -22.10
C SER A 2 -14.23 -12.30 -21.04
N GLU A 3 -12.92 -12.49 -21.08
CA GLU A 3 -12.00 -11.75 -20.22
C GLU A 3 -10.79 -11.35 -21.04
N PHE A 4 -10.50 -10.05 -21.05
CA PHE A 4 -9.33 -9.48 -21.69
C PHE A 4 -8.48 -8.82 -20.60
N GLN A 5 -7.19 -9.15 -20.57
CA GLN A 5 -6.24 -8.57 -19.64
C GLN A 5 -5.02 -8.06 -20.42
N ILE A 6 -4.54 -6.88 -20.04
CA ILE A 6 -3.29 -6.31 -20.54
C ILE A 6 -2.47 -5.84 -19.34
N SER A 7 -1.17 -6.12 -19.37
CA SER A 7 -0.22 -5.65 -18.36
C SER A 7 1.10 -5.32 -19.04
N LEU A 8 1.54 -4.08 -18.89
CA LEU A 8 2.79 -3.55 -19.40
C LEU A 8 3.62 -3.07 -18.22
N ASN A 9 4.86 -3.51 -18.13
CA ASN A 9 5.83 -3.03 -17.15
C ASN A 9 7.07 -2.59 -17.90
N GLN A 10 7.43 -1.32 -17.78
CA GLN A 10 8.61 -0.75 -18.43
C GLN A 10 9.54 -0.19 -17.37
N SER A 11 10.75 -0.75 -17.30
CA SER A 11 11.84 -0.14 -16.52
C SER A 11 12.38 1.07 -17.27
N LEU A 12 12.57 2.17 -16.54
CA LEU A 12 13.19 3.41 -17.00
C LEU A 12 14.61 3.57 -16.40
N ASN A 13 15.26 2.45 -16.09
CA ASN A 13 16.60 2.38 -15.48
C ASN A 13 16.68 3.24 -14.20
N ASN A 14 17.55 4.26 -14.21
CA ASN A 14 17.80 5.13 -13.07
C ASN A 14 16.62 6.05 -12.73
N PHE A 15 15.65 6.20 -13.63
CA PHE A 15 14.47 7.04 -13.38
C PHE A 15 13.38 6.27 -12.64
N GLY A 16 13.41 4.92 -12.62
CA GLY A 16 12.41 4.10 -11.92
C GLY A 16 11.71 3.13 -12.86
N SER A 17 10.45 2.84 -12.60
CA SER A 17 9.62 1.93 -13.39
C SER A 17 8.19 2.44 -13.52
N VAL A 18 7.62 2.28 -14.71
CA VAL A 18 6.19 2.50 -14.95
C VAL A 18 5.51 1.17 -15.18
N TYR A 19 4.26 1.06 -14.74
CA TYR A 19 3.41 -0.06 -15.06
C TYR A 19 2.01 0.42 -15.44
N LEU A 20 1.39 -0.32 -16.34
CA LEU A 20 0.01 -0.14 -16.76
C LEU A 20 -0.65 -1.52 -16.81
N SER A 21 -1.80 -1.67 -16.19
CA SER A 21 -2.62 -2.86 -16.25
C SER A 21 -4.07 -2.49 -16.54
N GLY A 22 -4.75 -3.33 -17.29
CA GLY A 22 -6.14 -3.17 -17.65
C GLY A 22 -6.83 -4.52 -17.75
N THR A 23 -8.01 -4.65 -17.16
CA THR A 23 -8.85 -5.84 -17.27
C THR A 23 -10.24 -5.46 -17.70
N GLN A 24 -10.81 -6.26 -18.60
CA GLN A 24 -12.18 -6.15 -19.05
C GLN A 24 -12.84 -7.52 -18.96
N ARG A 25 -13.98 -7.61 -18.27
CA ARG A 25 -14.70 -8.87 -18.08
C ARG A 25 -16.18 -8.73 -18.39
N ASP A 26 -16.68 -9.67 -19.19
CA ASP A 26 -18.10 -9.81 -19.53
C ASP A 26 -18.69 -11.06 -18.87
N TYR A 27 -19.80 -10.87 -18.15
CA TYR A 27 -20.51 -11.92 -17.43
C TYR A 27 -21.73 -12.41 -18.22
N TRP A 28 -22.10 -13.69 -18.05
CA TRP A 28 -23.34 -14.24 -18.61
C TRP A 28 -24.55 -13.69 -17.85
N GLY A 29 -25.59 -13.27 -18.59
CA GLY A 29 -26.86 -12.84 -17.99
C GLY A 29 -26.86 -11.45 -17.35
N ARG A 30 -25.79 -10.66 -17.54
CA ARG A 30 -25.72 -9.24 -17.11
C ARG A 30 -25.52 -8.33 -18.32
N SER A 31 -26.26 -7.23 -18.38
CA SER A 31 -26.00 -6.17 -19.36
C SER A 31 -24.81 -5.33 -18.91
N GLY A 32 -23.65 -5.67 -19.46
CA GLY A 32 -22.48 -4.80 -19.55
C GLY A 32 -21.22 -5.34 -18.88
N THR A 33 -20.20 -4.49 -18.87
CA THR A 33 -18.80 -4.90 -18.80
C THR A 33 -18.11 -4.31 -17.58
N GLN A 34 -17.44 -5.15 -16.80
CA GLN A 34 -16.56 -4.69 -15.72
C GLN A 34 -15.21 -4.29 -16.32
N ARG A 35 -14.71 -3.10 -15.96
CA ARG A 35 -13.44 -2.56 -16.45
C ARG A 35 -12.61 -2.04 -15.29
N THR A 36 -11.37 -2.48 -15.18
CA THR A 36 -10.41 -1.96 -14.22
C THR A 36 -9.15 -1.54 -14.95
N TYR A 37 -8.66 -0.34 -14.68
CA TYR A 37 -7.42 0.20 -15.21
C TYR A 37 -6.56 0.67 -14.06
N THR A 38 -5.27 0.37 -14.10
CA THR A 38 -4.32 0.76 -13.07
C THR A 38 -3.03 1.18 -13.75
N ALA A 39 -2.57 2.39 -13.48
CA ALA A 39 -1.29 2.89 -13.95
C ALA A 39 -0.47 3.33 -12.74
N GLY A 40 0.81 3.00 -12.68
CA GLY A 40 1.66 3.47 -11.61
C GLY A 40 3.08 3.74 -12.05
N TYR A 41 3.75 4.53 -11.24
CA TYR A 41 5.14 4.90 -11.39
C TYR A 41 5.82 4.74 -10.04
N ASN A 42 6.93 4.02 -10.02
CA ASN A 42 7.76 3.86 -8.84
C ASN A 42 9.17 4.34 -9.17
N THR A 43 9.80 5.06 -8.25
CA THR A 43 11.18 5.50 -8.38
C THR A 43 11.88 5.40 -7.03
N SER A 44 13.21 5.27 -7.05
CA SER A 44 14.02 5.24 -5.84
C SER A 44 15.10 6.31 -5.95
N ILE A 45 15.02 7.31 -5.08
CA ILE A 45 15.93 8.46 -5.08
C ILE A 45 16.66 8.46 -3.74
N TYR A 46 17.99 8.36 -3.76
CA TYR A 46 18.84 8.25 -2.56
C TYR A 46 18.43 7.13 -1.58
N GLY A 47 17.86 6.03 -2.10
CA GLY A 47 17.36 4.91 -1.29
C GLY A 47 15.98 5.11 -0.68
N VAL A 48 15.34 6.27 -0.90
CA VAL A 48 13.92 6.48 -0.58
C VAL A 48 13.09 6.06 -1.77
N ASN A 49 12.11 5.18 -1.53
CA ASN A 49 11.19 4.71 -2.54
C ASN A 49 9.95 5.60 -2.58
N TYR A 50 9.59 6.04 -3.79
CA TYR A 50 8.39 6.81 -4.06
C TYR A 50 7.55 6.04 -5.07
N GLY A 51 6.25 5.94 -4.81
CA GLY A 51 5.30 5.26 -5.68
C GLY A 51 4.05 6.10 -5.84
N VAL A 52 3.62 6.33 -7.07
CA VAL A 52 2.32 6.93 -7.39
C VAL A 52 1.53 5.94 -8.22
N ASN A 53 0.27 5.75 -7.87
CA ASN A 53 -0.63 4.88 -8.59
C ASN A 53 -1.96 5.58 -8.82
N VAL A 54 -2.52 5.40 -10.01
CA VAL A 54 -3.87 5.81 -10.37
C VAL A 54 -4.61 4.57 -10.80
N SER A 55 -5.79 4.36 -10.24
CA SER A 55 -6.66 3.28 -10.66
C SER A 55 -8.07 3.78 -10.94
N GLN A 56 -8.73 3.14 -11.87
CA GLN A 56 -10.13 3.36 -12.19
C GLN A 56 -10.83 2.02 -12.31
N SER A 57 -11.92 1.84 -11.56
CA SER A 57 -12.76 0.65 -11.61
C SER A 57 -14.19 1.03 -11.91
N LYS A 58 -14.77 0.45 -12.97
CA LYS A 58 -16.18 0.61 -13.31
C LYS A 58 -16.84 -0.77 -13.28
N ASN A 59 -17.87 -0.89 -12.45
CA ASN A 59 -18.69 -2.08 -12.39
C ASN A 59 -19.99 -1.85 -13.18
N SER A 60 -20.43 -2.86 -13.93
CA SER A 60 -21.57 -2.72 -14.85
C SER A 60 -22.92 -2.72 -14.16
N ASP A 61 -23.00 -3.28 -12.95
CA ASP A 61 -24.24 -3.51 -12.22
C ASP A 61 -24.71 -2.29 -11.43
N SER A 62 -23.93 -1.22 -11.45
CA SER A 62 -24.20 -0.01 -10.69
C SER A 62 -24.38 1.16 -11.64
N ASN A 63 -25.48 1.90 -11.49
CA ASN A 63 -25.63 3.27 -12.01
C ASN A 63 -24.56 4.23 -11.45
N ASN A 64 -23.62 3.75 -10.62
CA ASN A 64 -22.53 4.53 -10.08
C ASN A 64 -21.49 4.94 -11.13
N LYS A 65 -20.93 6.11 -10.86
CA LYS A 65 -19.74 6.66 -11.51
C LYS A 65 -18.58 5.67 -11.34
N ALA A 66 -17.69 5.62 -12.33
CA ALA A 66 -16.46 4.83 -12.20
C ALA A 66 -15.66 5.28 -10.99
N ASP A 67 -15.27 4.39 -10.08
CA ASP A 67 -14.45 4.70 -8.92
C ASP A 67 -13.02 4.98 -9.41
N LYS A 68 -12.55 6.22 -9.23
CA LYS A 68 -11.19 6.63 -9.56
C LYS A 68 -10.45 6.90 -8.26
N ARG A 69 -9.27 6.31 -8.11
CA ARG A 69 -8.41 6.48 -6.95
C ARG A 69 -7.01 6.87 -7.35
N LEU A 70 -6.46 7.83 -6.62
CA LEU A 70 -5.06 8.21 -6.67
C LEU A 70 -4.41 7.79 -5.36
N SER A 71 -3.32 7.06 -5.45
CA SER A 71 -2.54 6.54 -4.34
C SER A 71 -1.11 7.03 -4.44
N LEU A 72 -0.56 7.54 -3.35
CA LEU A 72 0.83 7.93 -3.22
C LEU A 72 1.43 7.17 -2.05
N ASN A 73 2.63 6.64 -2.24
CA ASN A 73 3.36 5.85 -1.25
C ASN A 73 4.81 6.33 -1.20
N VAL A 74 5.35 6.48 0.00
CA VAL A 74 6.73 6.84 0.26
C VAL A 74 7.27 5.90 1.31
N SER A 75 8.42 5.28 1.05
CA SER A 75 9.09 4.38 1.98
C SER A 75 10.54 4.80 2.15
N VAL A 76 10.89 5.19 3.37
CA VAL A 76 12.20 5.68 3.76
C VAL A 76 12.87 4.61 4.63
N PRO A 77 13.97 3.97 4.18
CA PRO A 77 14.76 3.09 5.02
C PRO A 77 15.57 3.93 6.02
N LEU A 78 15.02 4.11 7.22
CA LEU A 78 15.62 4.87 8.32
C LEU A 78 16.94 4.26 8.80
N SER A 79 17.16 2.96 8.56
CA SER A 79 18.42 2.27 8.91
C SER A 79 19.66 2.91 8.30
N ARG A 80 19.53 3.67 7.20
CA ARG A 80 20.65 4.39 6.56
C ARG A 80 20.88 5.80 7.12
N PHE A 81 19.84 6.40 7.72
CA PHE A 81 19.88 7.78 8.22
C PHE A 81 20.18 7.85 9.72
N LEU A 82 19.89 6.78 10.45
CA LEU A 82 20.31 6.58 11.84
C LEU A 82 21.79 6.16 11.84
N ALA A 83 22.66 7.09 11.47
CA ALA A 83 24.10 6.88 11.42
C ALA A 83 24.67 6.58 12.82
N GLY A 84 25.24 5.39 12.97
CA GLY A 84 26.08 5.01 14.11
C GLY A 84 25.61 3.76 14.84
N ASN A 85 26.30 2.63 14.64
CA ASN A 85 26.29 1.47 15.55
C ASN A 85 24.94 0.77 15.80
N THR A 86 24.05 0.62 14.82
CA THR A 86 23.00 -0.40 14.96
C THR A 86 23.61 -1.77 14.68
N TYR A 87 23.93 -2.48 15.76
CA TYR A 87 24.25 -3.90 15.80
C TYR A 87 23.50 -4.67 14.70
N ALA A 88 24.21 -5.53 13.97
CA ALA A 88 23.65 -6.40 12.94
C ALA A 88 22.28 -6.96 13.36
N GLY A 89 21.22 -6.64 12.61
CA GLY A 89 19.87 -7.16 12.86
C GLY A 89 18.74 -6.12 12.94
N TYR A 90 19.06 -4.83 13.10
CA TYR A 90 18.05 -3.76 13.20
C TYR A 90 17.77 -3.08 11.85
N ASN A 91 16.62 -3.39 11.24
CA ASN A 91 16.12 -2.68 10.07
C ASN A 91 14.90 -1.85 10.47
N MET A 92 14.84 -0.61 10.02
CA MET A 92 13.70 0.27 10.28
C MET A 92 13.32 1.01 9.00
N ASN A 93 12.05 1.01 8.66
CA ASN A 93 11.46 1.67 7.50
C ASN A 93 10.29 2.53 7.96
N MET A 94 10.30 3.80 7.59
CA MET A 94 9.14 4.66 7.71
C MET A 94 8.35 4.59 6.40
N ASN A 95 7.05 4.40 6.50
CA ASN A 95 6.15 4.33 5.36
C ASN A 95 5.07 5.40 5.51
N TYR A 96 4.80 6.12 4.44
CA TYR A 96 3.69 7.05 4.32
C TYR A 96 2.90 6.68 3.08
N ALA A 97 1.59 6.59 3.22
CA ALA A 97 0.67 6.32 2.14
C ALA A 97 -0.50 7.30 2.19
N MET A 98 -0.92 7.80 1.03
CA MET A 98 -2.13 8.62 0.88
C MET A 98 -2.96 8.04 -0.25
N ASN A 99 -4.25 7.88 -0.03
CA ASN A 99 -5.21 7.46 -1.04
C ASN A 99 -6.33 8.48 -1.09
N THR A 100 -6.72 8.92 -2.28
CA THR A 100 -7.84 9.84 -2.48
C THR A 100 -8.72 9.33 -3.60
N ASP A 101 -10.03 9.35 -3.40
CA ASP A 101 -11.00 8.99 -4.44
C ASP A 101 -11.57 10.22 -5.16
N GLN A 102 -12.37 9.98 -6.20
CA GLN A 102 -13.01 11.03 -6.99
C GLN A 102 -13.97 11.93 -6.21
N ASP A 103 -14.45 11.48 -5.05
CA ASP A 103 -15.36 12.21 -4.18
C ASP A 103 -14.57 12.95 -3.08
N HIS A 104 -13.24 13.04 -3.21
CA HIS A 104 -12.29 13.67 -2.30
C HIS A 104 -12.21 12.99 -0.92
N ASN A 105 -12.67 11.74 -0.80
CA ASN A 105 -12.41 10.93 0.38
C ASN A 105 -10.93 10.56 0.37
N THR A 106 -10.19 11.14 1.29
CA THR A 106 -8.74 11.02 1.41
C THR A 106 -8.42 10.27 2.70
N SER A 107 -7.75 9.14 2.57
CA SER A 107 -7.14 8.41 3.68
C SER A 107 -5.63 8.55 3.63
N GLN A 108 -5.03 8.80 4.78
CA GLN A 108 -3.59 8.89 4.96
C GLN A 108 -3.18 7.88 6.01
N GLN A 109 -2.06 7.22 5.80
CA GLN A 109 -1.46 6.28 6.73
C GLN A 109 0.02 6.60 6.84
N MET A 110 0.49 6.70 8.07
CA MET A 110 1.90 6.77 8.39
C MET A 110 2.26 5.62 9.31
N GLY A 111 3.44 5.05 9.16
CA GLY A 111 3.86 3.96 10.02
C GLY A 111 5.35 3.74 9.97
N VAL A 112 5.82 3.01 10.96
CA VAL A 112 7.19 2.55 11.07
C VAL A 112 7.16 1.04 11.25
N SER A 113 7.95 0.35 10.45
CA SER A 113 8.11 -1.10 10.54
C SER A 113 9.58 -1.46 10.57
N GLY A 114 9.89 -2.61 11.14
CA GLY A 114 11.27 -3.02 11.26
C GLY A 114 11.44 -4.43 11.78
N THR A 115 12.70 -4.83 11.85
CA THR A 115 13.14 -6.07 12.49
C THR A 115 14.17 -5.76 13.56
N ALA A 116 14.26 -6.63 14.55
CA ALA A 116 15.22 -6.58 15.64
C ALA A 116 15.76 -8.00 15.91
N MET A 117 16.82 -8.08 16.72
CA MET A 117 17.62 -9.28 17.03
C MET A 117 18.57 -9.70 15.90
N SER A 118 19.62 -10.42 16.28
CA SER A 118 20.76 -10.80 15.43
C SER A 118 20.35 -11.55 14.15
N ASP A 119 19.26 -12.31 14.23
CA ASP A 119 18.72 -13.14 13.14
C ASP A 119 17.42 -12.57 12.54
N ASN A 120 17.10 -11.30 12.80
CA ASN A 120 15.84 -10.63 12.39
C ASN A 120 14.58 -11.38 12.87
N GLN A 121 14.69 -12.14 13.96
CA GLN A 121 13.63 -13.00 14.50
C GLN A 121 12.42 -12.21 14.97
N LEU A 122 12.60 -10.97 15.43
CA LEU A 122 11.52 -10.09 15.85
C LEU A 122 11.18 -9.08 14.76
N SER A 123 9.95 -9.10 14.25
CA SER A 123 9.38 -8.09 13.36
C SER A 123 8.38 -7.25 14.11
N TYR A 124 8.37 -5.93 13.91
CA TYR A 124 7.41 -5.01 14.49
C TYR A 124 6.85 -4.04 13.45
N ASN A 125 5.60 -3.64 13.63
CA ASN A 125 4.91 -2.65 12.82
C ASN A 125 4.07 -1.76 13.73
N LEU A 126 4.22 -0.45 13.56
CA LEU A 126 3.36 0.56 14.13
C LEU A 126 2.84 1.41 12.99
N SER A 127 1.53 1.56 12.85
CA SER A 127 0.94 2.47 11.88
C SER A 127 -0.24 3.21 12.47
N GLN A 128 -0.46 4.41 11.98
CA GLN A 128 -1.58 5.26 12.29
C GLN A 128 -2.20 5.73 10.98
N SER A 129 -3.51 5.59 10.87
CA SER A 129 -4.30 6.02 9.73
C SER A 129 -5.33 7.05 10.15
N THR A 130 -5.63 7.95 9.23
CA THR A 130 -6.64 8.99 9.36
C THR A 130 -7.32 9.15 8.02
N ALA A 131 -8.64 9.35 8.03
CA ALA A 131 -9.40 9.61 6.83
C ALA A 131 -10.30 10.84 7.04
N ASN A 132 -10.44 11.64 5.99
CA ASN A 132 -11.31 12.82 6.02
C ASN A 132 -12.78 12.42 5.87
N HIS A 133 -13.71 13.39 5.99
CA HIS A 133 -15.16 13.18 5.85
C HIS A 133 -15.75 12.13 6.81
N GLY A 134 -15.29 12.11 8.07
CA GLY A 134 -15.87 11.23 9.11
C GLY A 134 -15.49 9.75 8.97
N GLN A 135 -14.60 9.41 8.04
CA GLN A 135 -14.14 8.03 7.78
C GLN A 135 -13.21 7.46 8.88
N GLY A 136 -12.99 8.22 9.97
CA GLY A 136 -12.37 7.74 11.19
C GLY A 136 -10.84 7.83 11.22
N TYR A 137 -10.29 7.58 12.40
CA TYR A 137 -8.84 7.42 12.62
C TYR A 137 -8.60 6.08 13.31
N GLY A 138 -7.44 5.49 13.05
CA GLY A 138 -7.09 4.20 13.61
C GLY A 138 -5.59 4.05 13.76
N GLY A 139 -5.20 3.04 14.52
CA GLY A 139 -3.82 2.65 14.67
C GLY A 139 -3.68 1.16 14.83
N ASN A 140 -2.63 0.61 14.25
CA ASN A 140 -2.21 -0.76 14.45
C ASN A 140 -0.82 -0.78 15.08
N LEU A 141 -0.65 -1.62 16.10
CA LEU A 141 0.62 -2.10 16.58
C LEU A 141 0.63 -3.61 16.39
N SER A 142 1.66 -4.17 15.80
CA SER A 142 1.85 -5.62 15.74
C SER A 142 3.32 -5.98 15.88
N ALA A 143 3.57 -7.13 16.50
CA ALA A 143 4.89 -7.70 16.64
C ALA A 143 4.81 -9.22 16.43
N THR A 144 5.75 -9.76 15.67
CA THR A 144 5.88 -11.18 15.38
C THR A 144 7.29 -11.63 15.72
N TYR A 145 7.41 -12.63 16.56
CA TYR A 145 8.66 -13.29 16.89
C TYR A 145 8.71 -14.68 16.24
N ASN A 146 9.70 -14.92 15.39
CA ASN A 146 9.93 -16.19 14.72
C ASN A 146 11.09 -16.93 15.40
N GLY A 147 10.78 -17.96 16.19
CA GLY A 147 11.77 -18.86 16.77
C GLY A 147 11.99 -20.10 15.90
N SER A 148 12.98 -20.92 16.27
CA SER A 148 13.31 -22.17 15.56
C SER A 148 12.19 -23.22 15.59
N ALA A 149 11.33 -23.19 16.62
CA ALA A 149 10.24 -24.13 16.83
C ALA A 149 8.85 -23.58 16.44
N GLY A 150 8.74 -22.30 16.07
CA GLY A 150 7.46 -21.68 15.73
C GLY A 150 7.46 -20.15 15.83
N SER A 151 6.35 -19.53 15.42
CA SER A 151 6.15 -18.09 15.41
C SER A 151 5.07 -17.65 16.38
N VAL A 152 5.32 -16.57 17.13
CA VAL A 152 4.35 -15.93 18.03
C VAL A 152 4.06 -14.53 17.50
N THR A 153 2.77 -14.22 17.32
CA THR A 153 2.33 -12.89 16.87
C THR A 153 1.39 -12.28 17.90
N GLY A 154 1.65 -11.03 18.26
CA GLY A 154 0.79 -10.20 19.09
C GLY A 154 0.49 -8.89 18.38
N GLY A 155 -0.71 -8.35 18.56
CA GLY A 155 -1.06 -7.07 17.97
C GLY A 155 -2.25 -6.41 18.63
N TYR A 156 -2.28 -5.09 18.55
CA TYR A 156 -3.37 -4.24 19.00
C TYR A 156 -3.82 -3.36 17.84
N ASN A 157 -5.13 -3.29 17.62
CA ASN A 157 -5.74 -2.42 16.63
C ASN A 157 -6.81 -1.61 17.33
N TYR A 158 -6.86 -0.32 17.04
CA TYR A 158 -8.01 0.49 17.36
C TYR A 158 -8.45 1.26 16.11
N SER A 159 -9.76 1.43 15.98
CA SER A 159 -10.37 2.19 14.90
C SER A 159 -11.55 2.93 15.50
N ASN A 160 -11.56 4.24 15.40
CA ASN A 160 -12.69 5.05 15.83
C ASN A 160 -13.46 5.51 14.59
N ASN A 161 -14.63 4.90 14.36
CA ASN A 161 -15.59 5.43 13.41
C ASN A 161 -16.40 6.53 14.11
N GLN A 162 -16.21 7.78 13.71
CA GLN A 162 -17.17 8.82 14.07
C GLN A 162 -18.39 8.64 13.17
N ARG A 163 -19.46 8.10 13.75
CA ARG A 163 -20.80 8.06 13.14
C ARG A 163 -21.46 9.42 13.20
#